data_AF-A0A968SJ67-F1
#
_entry.id   AF-A0A968SJ67-F1
#
_cell.length_a   1.000
_cell.length_b   1.000
_cell.length_c   1.000
_cell.angle_alpha   90.00
_cell.angle_beta   90.00
_cell.angle_gamma   90.00
#
_symmetry.space_group_name_H-M   'P 1'
#
loop_
_entity.id
_entity.type
_entity.pdbx_description
1 polymer ?
#
loop_
_entity_poly.entity_id
_entity_poly.type
_entity_poly.pdbx_seq_one_letter_code
_entity_poly.pdbx_strand_id
1 'polypeptide(L)' 'GGDAALATKISKSKLMFTAGESYESTIPSDAPAGTYTYYCQPHRGAGMVGKIVVEG' A
#
# COMPACT_ATOMS: atom_id res chain seq x y z
N GLY A 1 2.43 -12.31 2.93
CA GLY A 1 1.35 -12.35 3.95
C GLY A 1 0.34 -11.28 3.59
N GLY A 2 -0.90 -11.41 4.05
CA GLY A 2 -2.05 -10.58 3.60
C GLY A 2 -2.66 -11.06 2.28
N ASP A 3 -3.92 -10.70 2.01
CA ASP A 3 -4.62 -11.00 0.74
C ASP A 3 -4.05 -10.14 -0.40
N ALA A 4 -3.43 -10.79 -1.40
CA ALA A 4 -2.80 -10.12 -2.53
C ALA A 4 -3.79 -9.47 -3.51
N ALA A 5 -5.00 -10.03 -3.64
CA ALA A 5 -6.05 -9.48 -4.50
C ALA A 5 -6.60 -8.20 -3.87
N LEU A 6 -6.84 -8.21 -2.55
CA LEU A 6 -7.20 -7.02 -1.80
C LEU A 6 -6.11 -5.95 -1.91
N ALA A 7 -4.85 -6.32 -1.65
CA ALA A 7 -3.72 -5.40 -1.71
C ALA A 7 -3.61 -4.72 -3.09
N THR A 8 -3.82 -5.48 -4.17
CA THR A 8 -3.84 -4.94 -5.53
C THR A 8 -5.00 -3.97 -5.74
N LYS A 9 -6.19 -4.29 -5.23
CA LYS A 9 -7.40 -3.48 -5.37
C LYS A 9 -7.28 -2.11 -4.70
N ILE A 10 -6.62 -2.04 -3.54
CA ILE A 10 -6.47 -0.79 -2.76
C ILE A 10 -5.18 -0.02 -3.11
N SER A 11 -4.36 -0.54 -4.02
CA SER A 11 -3.10 0.09 -4.44
C SER A 11 -3.31 1.16 -5.50
N LYS A 12 -2.60 2.29 -5.36
CA LYS A 12 -2.48 3.30 -6.42
C LYS A 12 -1.32 2.95 -7.36
N SER A 13 -1.65 2.30 -8.47
CA SER A 13 -0.66 1.87 -9.47
C SER A 13 -0.17 2.99 -10.39
N LYS A 14 -0.92 4.09 -10.52
CA LYS A 14 -0.51 5.25 -11.31
C LYS A 14 0.44 6.14 -10.51
N LEU A 15 1.56 6.51 -11.12
CA LEU A 15 2.54 7.41 -10.55
C LEU A 15 1.97 8.82 -10.34
N MET A 16 2.49 9.49 -9.33
CA MET A 16 2.30 10.92 -9.09
C MET A 16 3.45 11.69 -9.74
N PHE A 17 3.14 12.77 -10.45
CA PHE A 17 4.13 13.49 -11.26
C PHE A 17 4.37 14.93 -10.80
N THR A 18 3.54 15.45 -9.89
CA THR A 18 3.64 16.82 -9.40
C THR A 18 4.02 16.84 -7.92
N ALA A 19 4.82 17.84 -7.55
CA ALA A 19 5.15 18.06 -6.15
C ALA A 19 3.88 18.42 -5.37
N GLY A 20 3.67 17.77 -4.23
CA GLY A 20 2.50 17.99 -3.38
C GLY A 20 1.25 17.18 -3.77
N GLU A 21 1.30 16.34 -4.80
CA GLU A 21 0.22 15.39 -5.08
C GLU A 21 0.03 14.43 -3.88
N SER A 22 -1.22 14.15 -3.53
CA SER A 22 -1.57 13.27 -2.43
C SER A 22 -2.62 12.25 -2.87
N TYR A 23 -2.64 11.11 -2.17
CA TYR A 23 -3.59 10.04 -2.40
C TYR A 23 -3.94 9.40 -1.06
N GLU A 24 -5.20 9.04 -0.92
CA GLU A 24 -5.74 8.33 0.22
C GLU A 24 -6.20 6.94 -0.21
N SER A 25 -5.89 5.94 0.61
CA SER A 25 -6.42 4.59 0.47
C SER A 25 -6.96 4.14 1.81
N THR A 26 -8.16 3.57 1.79
CA THR A 26 -8.82 3.03 2.97
C THR A 26 -8.57 1.52 3.03
N ILE A 27 -8.09 1.03 4.18
CA ILE A 27 -8.05 -0.41 4.47
C ILE A 27 -9.47 -0.82 4.85
N PRO A 28 -10.12 -1.74 4.12
CA PRO A 28 -11.48 -2.18 4.46
C PRO A 28 -11.56 -2.78 5.85
N SER A 29 -12.70 -2.62 6.53
CA SER A 29 -12.89 -3.17 7.87
C SER A 29 -12.93 -4.71 7.91
N ASP A 30 -13.18 -5.35 6.77
CA ASP A 30 -13.13 -6.79 6.56
C ASP A 30 -11.79 -7.27 5.98
N ALA A 31 -10.77 -6.40 5.93
CA ALA A 31 -9.44 -6.77 5.47
C ALA A 31 -8.89 -7.95 6.31
N PRO A 32 -8.42 -9.04 5.69
CA PRO A 32 -7.86 -10.16 6.43
C PRO A 32 -6.68 -9.72 7.29
N ALA A 33 -6.68 -10.18 8.55
CA ALA A 33 -5.55 -10.00 9.44
C ALA A 33 -4.26 -10.53 8.78
N GLY A 34 -3.17 -9.79 8.95
CA GLY A 34 -1.92 -10.16 8.32
C GLY A 34 -0.97 -8.99 8.10
N THR A 35 0.16 -9.33 7.48
CA THR A 35 1.23 -8.39 7.17
C THR A 35 1.24 -8.07 5.69
N TYR A 36 0.91 -6.84 5.31
CA TYR A 36 0.96 -6.33 3.94
C TYR A 36 2.23 -5.50 3.73
N THR A 37 2.79 -5.53 2.52
CA THR A 37 3.95 -4.71 2.16
C THR A 37 3.46 -3.41 1.53
N TYR A 38 3.92 -2.27 2.07
CA TYR A 38 3.78 -0.97 1.44
C TYR A 38 5.10 -0.60 0.76
N TYR A 39 5.03 0.00 -0.41
CA TYR A 39 6.20 0.61 -1.04
C TYR A 39 5.76 1.71 -2.01
N CYS A 40 6.66 2.64 -2.29
CA CYS A 40 6.50 3.60 -3.38
C CYS A 40 7.36 3.20 -4.57
N GLN A 41 6.81 3.22 -5.78
CA GLN A 41 7.59 3.10 -7.02
C GLN A 41 7.84 4.50 -7.58
N PRO A 42 9.08 4.83 -8.01
CA PRO A 42 10.26 3.95 -8.13
C PRO A 42 11.15 3.88 -6.86
N HIS A 43 10.84 4.63 -5.79
CA HIS A 43 11.70 4.82 -4.62
C HIS A 43 11.91 3.57 -3.73
N ARG A 44 11.27 2.45 -4.06
CA ARG A 44 11.50 1.16 -3.41
C ARG A 44 12.99 0.79 -3.37
N GLY A 45 13.72 1.03 -4.46
CA GLY A 45 15.17 0.76 -4.52
C GLY A 45 16.00 1.66 -3.59
N ALA A 46 15.47 2.82 -3.21
CA ALA A 46 16.07 3.74 -2.24
C ALA A 46 15.59 3.48 -0.80
N GLY A 47 14.82 2.42 -0.56
CA GLY A 47 14.37 2.02 0.78
C GLY A 47 13.01 2.56 1.20
N MET A 48 12.21 3.16 0.30
CA MET A 48 10.83 3.55 0.61
C MET A 48 9.91 2.32 0.64
N VAL A 49 10.08 1.52 1.68
CA VAL A 49 9.39 0.26 1.94
C VAL A 49 8.86 0.29 3.37
N GLY A 50 7.61 -0.09 3.55
CA GLY A 50 6.94 -0.17 4.84
C GLY A 50 6.18 -1.48 4.98
N LYS A 51 5.72 -1.73 6.20
CA LYS A 51 4.88 -2.87 6.53
C LYS A 51 3.61 -2.36 7.19
N ILE A 52 2.47 -2.87 6.74
CA ILE A 52 1.16 -2.64 7.35
C ILE A 52 0.78 -3.94 8.04
N VAL A 53 0.46 -3.87 9.33
CA VAL A 53 -0.05 -5.01 10.11
C VAL A 53 -1.51 -4.74 10.39
N VAL A 54 -2.37 -5.65 9.93
CA VAL A 54 -3.80 -5.66 10.25
C VAL A 54 -4.00 -6.71 11.32
N GLU A 55 -4.49 -6.27 12.47
CA GLU A 55 -4.88 -7.11 13.60
C GLU A 55 -6.40 -7.30 13.59
N GLY A 56 -6.87 -8.41 14.16
CA GLY A 56 -8.29 -8.76 14.23
C GLY A 56 -8.92 -8.40 15.56
#